data_AF-A0A2E7L3W5-F1
#
_entry.id   AF-A0A2E7L3W5-F1
#
_cell.length_a   1.000
_cell.length_b   1.000
_cell.length_c   1.000
_cell.angle_alpha   90.00
_cell.angle_beta   90.00
_cell.angle_gamma   90.00
#
_symmetry.space_group_name_H-M   'P 1'
#
loop_
_entity.id
_entity.type
_entity.pdbx_description
1 polymer ?
#
loop_
_entity_poly.entity_id
_entity_poly.type
_entity_poly.pdbx_seq_one_letter_code
_entity_poly.pdbx_strand_id
1 'polypeptide(L)'
;MTRNGLQNRSRKVAGFAGSWILAGIILAGAARAGDLASAVIKVVDEPIAINTGARGQDELWYASTRHLELSDLDPLSLPRLQVLRHSNGIWGESSIETLVGDSDPAKTTLFYFHGNRVPVEYAIEGGSLIYQQVRDAISWETPIRFVIWSWPSDRICGQLRDFRVKAVRTDVDALFLAGVLSRMPRRVPVSILAYSFGARIVTGGLHLTGGGELLGKKLGHENPGSIHPVRTVLFAGAVHQDWLYSGGKQSRACSQMNKLLVLYNSLDPLLMHYRYLEKNSRPAALGFAGLEQGRLADQSVVFHQRDVRDQVGLSHSESRYFASIELVRQLSRYLQWKKTQ
;
A
#
# COMPACT_ATOMS: atom_id res chain seq x y z
N MET A 1 -5.30 -55.03 55.38
CA MET A 1 -5.02 -56.34 54.74
C MET A 1 -5.61 -56.32 53.33
N THR A 2 -4.84 -55.96 52.32
CA THR A 2 -5.23 -55.97 50.89
C THR A 2 -3.98 -55.60 50.09
N ARG A 3 -3.68 -56.11 48.90
CA ARG A 3 -3.94 -57.37 48.21
C ARG A 3 -2.93 -57.32 47.04
N ASN A 4 -2.12 -58.35 46.85
CA ASN A 4 -1.20 -58.46 45.70
C ASN A 4 -1.99 -58.78 44.41
N GLY A 5 -1.49 -58.28 43.28
CA GLY A 5 -1.95 -58.62 41.94
C GLY A 5 -1.00 -58.10 40.86
N LEU A 6 -0.04 -58.94 40.47
CA LEU A 6 0.81 -58.81 39.27
C LEU A 6 -0.03 -58.97 37.99
N GLN A 7 0.26 -58.20 36.93
CA GLN A 7 0.62 -58.78 35.62
C GLN A 7 1.06 -57.72 34.58
N ASN A 8 2.30 -57.93 34.11
CA ASN A 8 2.79 -57.87 32.73
C ASN A 8 2.42 -56.69 31.80
N ARG A 9 3.46 -56.01 31.29
CA ARG A 9 3.70 -55.96 29.83
C ARG A 9 5.16 -55.63 29.48
N SER A 10 5.70 -56.50 28.63
CA SER A 10 7.03 -56.46 28.02
C SER A 10 7.07 -55.59 26.75
N ARG A 11 8.24 -54.99 26.55
CA ARG A 11 8.94 -54.66 25.29
C ARG A 11 8.38 -53.57 24.35
N LYS A 12 9.17 -52.48 24.33
CA LYS A 12 9.40 -51.47 23.30
C LYS A 12 9.74 -52.07 21.92
N VAL A 13 9.39 -51.37 20.83
CA VAL A 13 10.34 -50.78 19.84
C VAL A 13 9.69 -49.60 19.09
N ALA A 14 10.41 -48.47 19.13
CA ALA A 14 10.58 -47.32 18.23
C ALA A 14 9.42 -46.62 17.47
N GLY A 15 9.37 -45.30 17.72
CA GLY A 15 8.81 -44.26 16.86
C GLY A 15 8.82 -42.90 17.59
N PHE A 16 9.93 -42.14 17.48
CA PHE A 16 10.21 -40.81 18.06
C PHE A 16 8.99 -39.85 18.01
N ALA A 17 8.44 -39.27 19.09
CA ALA A 17 8.93 -38.22 20.01
C ALA A 17 9.31 -36.89 19.30
N GLY A 18 8.82 -35.69 19.62
CA GLY A 18 7.94 -35.14 20.66
C GLY A 18 7.56 -33.69 20.23
N SER A 19 6.42 -33.10 20.59
CA SER A 19 5.99 -32.53 21.89
C SER A 19 6.97 -31.53 22.55
N TRP A 20 6.54 -30.26 22.49
CA TRP A 20 6.71 -29.09 23.39
C TRP A 20 8.09 -28.48 23.65
N ILE A 21 8.15 -27.14 23.57
CA ILE A 21 8.61 -26.22 24.64
C ILE A 21 8.01 -24.82 24.38
N LEU A 22 7.23 -24.34 25.35
CA LEU A 22 6.97 -22.94 25.63
C LEU A 22 8.24 -22.34 26.26
N ALA A 23 8.73 -21.21 25.78
CA ALA A 23 9.72 -20.41 26.51
C ALA A 23 9.26 -18.95 26.55
N GLY A 24 8.94 -18.48 27.76
CA GLY A 24 8.69 -17.09 28.07
C GLY A 24 9.99 -16.28 28.15
N ILE A 25 9.88 -14.97 27.96
CA ILE A 25 10.93 -14.01 28.30
C ILE A 25 10.28 -12.90 29.13
N ILE A 26 10.58 -12.88 30.43
CA ILE A 26 10.50 -11.68 31.28
C ILE A 26 11.95 -11.27 31.62
N LEU A 27 12.16 -9.95 31.60
CA LEU A 27 13.41 -9.21 31.58
C LEU A 27 14.39 -9.49 32.73
N ALA A 28 15.69 -9.51 32.40
CA ALA A 28 16.74 -8.79 33.14
C ALA A 28 18.00 -8.62 32.27
N GLY A 29 18.52 -7.39 32.15
CA GLY A 29 19.88 -7.12 31.70
C GLY A 29 20.03 -6.57 30.28
N ALA A 30 19.93 -5.24 30.14
CA ALA A 30 20.59 -4.40 29.13
C ALA A 30 20.80 -5.00 27.71
N ALA A 31 19.75 -5.51 27.07
CA ALA A 31 19.79 -5.74 25.62
C ALA A 31 19.59 -4.40 24.90
N ARG A 32 20.57 -3.99 24.09
CA ARG A 32 20.46 -2.81 23.21
C ARG A 32 19.20 -2.96 22.35
N ALA A 33 18.43 -1.89 22.22
CA ALA A 33 17.18 -1.81 21.45
C ALA A 33 17.29 -2.14 19.94
N GLY A 34 18.43 -2.66 19.47
CA GLY A 34 18.67 -3.06 18.09
C GLY A 34 18.29 -4.50 17.75
N ASP A 35 18.19 -5.41 18.73
CA ASP A 35 18.15 -6.85 18.45
C ASP A 35 16.75 -7.50 18.49
N LEU A 36 15.70 -6.73 18.79
CA LEU A 36 14.30 -7.18 18.73
C LEU A 36 13.59 -6.84 17.40
N ALA A 37 14.29 -6.22 16.45
CA ALA A 37 13.72 -5.77 15.16
C ALA A 37 14.14 -6.63 13.95
N SER A 38 14.56 -7.88 14.20
CA SER A 38 14.91 -8.86 13.17
C SER A 38 13.90 -10.01 13.12
N ALA A 39 12.61 -9.68 12.99
CA ALA A 39 11.65 -10.63 12.42
C ALA A 39 11.93 -10.73 10.91
N VAL A 40 12.96 -11.50 10.59
CA VAL A 40 13.25 -11.97 9.22
C VAL A 40 12.07 -12.85 8.83
N ILE A 41 11.21 -12.30 7.96
CA ILE A 41 10.20 -13.08 7.25
C ILE A 41 10.99 -14.01 6.32
N LYS A 42 11.21 -15.26 6.74
CA LYS A 42 11.41 -16.35 5.79
C LYS A 42 10.07 -16.55 5.10
N VAL A 43 9.94 -15.99 3.91
CA VAL A 43 8.89 -16.37 2.96
C VAL A 43 9.10 -17.86 2.69
N VAL A 44 8.03 -18.64 2.80
CA VAL A 44 8.07 -20.07 2.47
C VAL A 44 8.11 -20.14 0.95
N ASP A 45 9.24 -20.62 0.42
CA ASP A 45 9.46 -20.89 -0.99
C ASP A 45 8.64 -22.12 -1.42
N GLU A 46 7.48 -21.88 -2.03
CA GLU A 46 6.85 -22.83 -2.96
C GLU A 46 6.38 -22.02 -4.17
N PRO A 47 6.98 -22.19 -5.37
CA PRO A 47 6.55 -21.48 -6.57
C PRO A 47 5.20 -22.06 -7.02
N ILE A 48 4.12 -21.40 -6.61
CA ILE A 48 2.82 -21.60 -7.25
C ILE A 48 3.00 -21.18 -8.71
N ALA A 49 2.75 -22.09 -9.66
CA ALA A 49 2.79 -21.77 -11.08
C ALA A 49 1.86 -20.58 -11.37
N ILE A 50 2.46 -19.42 -11.64
CA ILE A 50 1.75 -18.15 -11.79
C ILE A 50 1.24 -18.08 -13.24
N ASN A 51 -0.07 -18.16 -13.43
CA ASN A 51 -0.67 -17.68 -14.67
C ASN A 51 -0.69 -16.15 -14.63
N THR A 52 0.35 -15.52 -15.18
CA THR A 52 0.52 -14.05 -15.26
C THR A 52 -0.43 -13.37 -16.25
N GLY A 53 -1.34 -14.12 -16.87
CA GLY A 53 -2.31 -13.58 -17.81
C GLY A 53 -3.31 -12.63 -17.13
N ALA A 54 -3.40 -11.41 -17.67
CA ALA A 54 -4.53 -10.53 -17.42
C ALA A 54 -5.83 -11.20 -17.93
N ARG A 55 -6.98 -10.90 -17.32
CA ARG A 55 -8.27 -11.21 -17.96
C ARG A 55 -8.22 -10.59 -19.35
N GLY A 56 -8.79 -11.22 -20.39
CA GLY A 56 -8.55 -10.80 -21.79
C GLY A 56 -8.85 -9.34 -22.14
N GLN A 57 -9.58 -8.60 -21.30
CA GLN A 57 -9.88 -7.17 -21.47
C GLN A 57 -9.13 -6.25 -20.49
N ASP A 58 -8.49 -6.82 -19.47
CA ASP A 58 -7.71 -6.07 -18.50
C ASP A 58 -6.33 -5.72 -19.07
N GLU A 59 -5.74 -4.66 -18.55
CA GLU A 59 -4.41 -4.20 -18.92
C GLU A 59 -3.54 -4.15 -17.67
N LEU A 60 -2.28 -4.56 -17.81
CA LEU A 60 -1.30 -4.46 -16.74
C LEU A 60 -0.17 -3.52 -17.19
N TRP A 61 0.10 -2.54 -16.35
CA TRP A 61 1.03 -1.45 -16.59
C TRP A 61 1.98 -1.32 -15.40
N TYR A 62 3.18 -0.83 -15.68
CA TYR A 62 4.18 -0.49 -14.70
C TYR A 62 4.64 0.94 -14.97
N ALA A 63 4.60 1.79 -13.96
CA ALA A 63 5.07 3.17 -14.02
C ALA A 63 6.10 3.38 -12.92
N SER A 64 7.31 3.83 -13.28
CA SER A 64 8.39 4.00 -12.32
C SER A 64 9.03 5.38 -12.31
N THR A 65 9.37 5.79 -11.10
CA THR A 65 10.15 6.98 -10.75
C THR A 65 11.54 6.63 -10.22
N ARG A 66 11.93 5.33 -10.20
CA ARG A 66 13.18 4.88 -9.56
C ARG A 66 14.44 5.50 -10.15
N HIS A 67 14.43 5.81 -11.44
CA HIS A 67 15.53 6.42 -12.18
C HIS A 67 15.51 7.96 -12.12
N LEU A 68 14.47 8.56 -11.54
CA LEU A 68 14.36 10.02 -11.44
C LEU A 68 15.10 10.53 -10.21
N GLU A 69 15.83 11.62 -10.38
CA GLU A 69 16.56 12.28 -9.29
C GLU A 69 15.74 13.44 -8.70
N LEU A 70 16.15 13.87 -7.49
CA LEU A 70 15.59 15.06 -6.83
C LEU A 70 15.86 16.36 -7.60
N SER A 71 16.73 16.37 -8.60
CA SER A 71 16.95 17.52 -9.49
C SER A 71 15.91 17.59 -10.61
N ASP A 72 15.18 16.50 -10.89
CA ASP A 72 14.19 16.41 -11.97
C ASP A 72 12.82 17.00 -11.55
N LEU A 73 12.82 17.92 -10.57
CA LEU A 73 11.64 18.51 -9.91
C LEU A 73 10.90 19.57 -10.73
N ASP A 74 10.80 19.37 -12.03
CA ASP A 74 9.70 19.96 -12.79
C ASP A 74 8.61 18.91 -13.05
N PRO A 75 7.78 18.59 -12.04
CA PRO A 75 6.68 17.64 -12.19
C PRO A 75 5.62 18.10 -13.21
N LEU A 76 5.69 19.34 -13.69
CA LEU A 76 4.79 19.89 -14.70
C LEU A 76 5.28 19.64 -16.14
N SER A 77 6.57 19.39 -16.38
CA SER A 77 7.12 19.15 -17.72
C SER A 77 7.03 17.70 -18.20
N LEU A 78 6.15 16.89 -17.59
CA LEU A 78 6.10 15.42 -17.73
C LEU A 78 7.44 14.79 -17.31
N PRO A 79 7.55 14.26 -16.08
CA PRO A 79 8.69 13.40 -15.78
C PRO A 79 8.74 12.27 -16.81
N ARG A 80 9.94 11.96 -17.31
CA ARG A 80 10.20 10.79 -18.19
C ARG A 80 10.01 9.51 -17.38
N LEU A 81 8.81 9.25 -16.88
CA LEU A 81 8.48 8.01 -16.17
C LEU A 81 8.85 6.84 -17.07
N GLN A 82 9.48 5.84 -16.49
CA GLN A 82 9.66 4.58 -17.17
C GLN A 82 8.29 3.90 -17.15
N VAL A 83 7.69 3.73 -18.32
CA VAL A 83 6.38 3.09 -18.47
C VAL A 83 6.56 1.81 -19.25
N LEU A 84 6.10 0.70 -18.69
CA LEU A 84 6.03 -0.59 -19.36
C LEU A 84 4.57 -1.03 -19.45
N ARG A 85 4.22 -1.70 -20.53
CA ARG A 85 2.93 -2.36 -20.72
C ARG A 85 3.15 -3.85 -20.89
N HIS A 86 2.37 -4.66 -20.17
CA HIS A 86 2.37 -6.09 -20.33
C HIS A 86 1.43 -6.48 -21.48
N SER A 87 1.97 -7.15 -22.50
CA SER A 87 1.20 -7.69 -23.63
C SER A 87 1.79 -9.02 -24.06
N ASN A 88 0.93 -9.98 -24.40
CA ASN A 88 1.34 -11.32 -24.88
C ASN A 88 2.36 -12.03 -23.95
N GLY A 89 2.25 -11.81 -22.64
CA GLY A 89 3.14 -12.43 -21.63
C GLY A 89 4.49 -11.73 -21.45
N ILE A 90 4.72 -10.57 -22.07
CA ILE A 90 5.99 -9.86 -22.04
C ILE A 90 5.75 -8.39 -21.64
N TRP A 91 6.67 -7.83 -20.87
CA TRP A 91 6.73 -6.40 -20.60
C TRP A 91 7.49 -5.66 -21.70
N GLY A 92 6.82 -4.75 -22.40
CA GLY A 92 7.42 -3.89 -23.41
C GLY A 92 7.42 -2.42 -22.98
N GLU A 93 8.36 -1.64 -23.50
CA GLU A 93 8.37 -0.18 -23.30
C GLU A 93 7.09 0.46 -23.86
N SER A 94 6.62 1.48 -23.14
CA SER A 94 5.49 2.32 -23.53
C SER A 94 5.74 3.75 -23.03
N SER A 95 4.73 4.60 -23.10
CA SER A 95 4.85 6.01 -22.73
C SER A 95 3.75 6.44 -21.75
N ILE A 96 4.03 7.50 -21.00
CA ILE A 96 3.05 8.09 -20.09
C ILE A 96 1.85 8.64 -20.85
N GLU A 97 2.05 9.19 -22.05
CA GLU A 97 0.99 9.67 -22.94
C GLU A 97 0.06 8.54 -23.35
N THR A 98 0.59 7.34 -23.59
CA THR A 98 -0.23 6.17 -23.90
C THR A 98 -1.04 5.73 -22.68
N LEU A 99 -0.41 5.71 -21.50
CA LEU A 99 -1.06 5.32 -20.25
C LEU A 99 -2.21 6.27 -19.87
N VAL A 100 -1.99 7.58 -19.96
CA VAL A 100 -2.97 8.60 -19.56
C VAL A 100 -3.90 9.02 -20.70
N GLY A 101 -3.57 8.74 -21.97
CA GLY A 101 -4.34 9.20 -23.13
C GLY A 101 -5.63 8.41 -23.41
N ASP A 102 -5.75 7.18 -22.90
CA ASP A 102 -6.99 6.43 -23.04
C ASP A 102 -8.09 7.02 -22.15
N SER A 103 -9.21 7.34 -22.79
CA SER A 103 -10.36 8.02 -22.22
C SER A 103 -11.59 7.13 -22.05
N ASP A 104 -11.44 5.80 -22.23
CA ASP A 104 -12.53 4.83 -22.13
C ASP A 104 -13.18 4.86 -20.72
N PRO A 105 -14.41 5.38 -20.59
CA PRO A 105 -15.09 5.45 -19.30
C PRO A 105 -15.58 4.07 -18.82
N ALA A 106 -15.59 3.05 -19.69
CA ALA A 106 -15.97 1.69 -19.33
C ALA A 106 -14.84 0.92 -18.64
N LYS A 107 -13.64 1.50 -18.54
CA LYS A 107 -12.44 0.88 -17.94
C LYS A 107 -12.06 1.61 -16.65
N THR A 108 -11.82 0.86 -15.58
CA THR A 108 -11.30 1.43 -14.33
C THR A 108 -9.79 1.44 -14.35
N THR A 109 -9.17 2.60 -14.15
CA THR A 109 -7.73 2.68 -13.89
C THR A 109 -7.47 2.55 -12.39
N LEU A 110 -6.81 1.45 -12.00
CA LEU A 110 -6.48 1.13 -10.62
C LEU A 110 -4.97 1.25 -10.42
N PHE A 111 -4.53 2.25 -9.66
CA PHE A 111 -3.13 2.39 -9.28
C PHE A 111 -2.84 1.63 -7.98
N TYR A 112 -1.75 0.87 -7.97
CA TYR A 112 -1.23 0.20 -6.79
C TYR A 112 0.11 0.80 -6.39
N PHE A 113 0.23 1.20 -5.12
CA PHE A 113 1.45 1.76 -4.54
C PHE A 113 1.98 0.87 -3.43
N HIS A 114 3.17 0.31 -3.65
CA HIS A 114 3.86 -0.50 -2.66
C HIS A 114 4.48 0.34 -1.53
N GLY A 115 4.89 -0.34 -0.46
CA GLY A 115 5.50 0.25 0.72
C GLY A 115 7.03 0.45 0.62
N ASN A 116 7.67 0.53 1.79
CA ASN A 116 9.13 0.64 1.91
C ASN A 116 9.83 -0.69 1.60
N ARG A 117 11.11 -0.62 1.20
CA ARG A 117 12.03 -1.76 1.02
C ARG A 117 11.54 -2.78 -0.01
N VAL A 118 11.02 -2.29 -1.13
CA VAL A 118 10.67 -3.11 -2.28
C VAL A 118 11.77 -2.92 -3.33
N PRO A 119 12.62 -3.92 -3.57
CA PRO A 119 13.57 -3.91 -4.67
C PRO A 119 12.87 -3.82 -6.04
N VAL A 120 13.60 -3.36 -7.05
CA VAL A 120 13.05 -3.16 -8.39
C VAL A 120 12.54 -4.47 -9.00
N GLU A 121 13.27 -5.56 -8.82
CA GLU A 121 12.95 -6.90 -9.30
C GLU A 121 11.62 -7.43 -8.74
N TYR A 122 11.31 -7.07 -7.49
CA TYR A 122 10.08 -7.52 -6.83
C TYR A 122 8.88 -6.59 -7.08
N ALA A 123 9.09 -5.37 -7.58
CA ALA A 123 7.99 -4.42 -7.77
C ALA A 123 7.00 -4.92 -8.83
N ILE A 124 7.49 -5.43 -9.97
CA ILE A 124 6.65 -5.95 -11.06
C ILE A 124 5.97 -7.26 -10.63
N GLU A 125 6.74 -8.23 -10.12
CA GLU A 125 6.20 -9.54 -9.72
C GLU A 125 5.19 -9.39 -8.58
N GLY A 126 5.57 -8.68 -7.52
CA GLY A 126 4.71 -8.40 -6.37
C GLY A 126 3.45 -7.65 -6.78
N GLY A 127 3.57 -6.58 -7.57
CA GLY A 127 2.40 -5.84 -8.06
C GLY A 127 1.48 -6.67 -8.95
N SER A 128 2.04 -7.60 -9.74
CA SER A 128 1.27 -8.53 -10.58
C SER A 128 0.48 -9.55 -9.74
N LEU A 129 1.07 -10.04 -8.64
CA LEU A 129 0.38 -10.89 -7.67
C LEU A 129 -0.76 -10.14 -6.97
N ILE A 130 -0.54 -8.88 -6.60
CA ILE A 130 -1.60 -8.03 -6.03
C ILE A 130 -2.75 -7.85 -7.03
N TYR A 131 -2.44 -7.57 -8.30
CA TYR A 131 -3.46 -7.50 -9.35
C TYR A 131 -4.30 -8.78 -9.41
N GLN A 132 -3.67 -9.95 -9.45
CA GLN A 132 -4.38 -11.23 -9.49
C GLN A 132 -5.30 -11.40 -8.28
N GLN A 133 -4.81 -11.14 -7.07
CA GLN A 133 -5.59 -11.28 -5.84
C GLN A 133 -6.77 -10.29 -5.80
N VAL A 134 -6.57 -9.04 -6.22
CA VAL A 134 -7.62 -8.03 -6.30
C VAL A 134 -8.68 -8.39 -7.33
N ARG A 135 -8.24 -8.84 -8.51
CA ARG A 135 -9.09 -9.29 -9.62
C ARG A 135 -9.92 -10.51 -9.23
N ASP A 136 -9.30 -11.51 -8.60
CA ASP A 136 -9.92 -12.82 -8.35
C ASP A 136 -10.79 -12.82 -7.09
N ALA A 137 -10.63 -11.83 -6.20
CA ALA A 137 -11.44 -11.74 -4.98
C ALA A 137 -12.92 -11.49 -5.25
N ILE A 138 -13.28 -10.82 -6.37
CA ILE A 138 -14.65 -10.45 -6.73
C ILE A 138 -14.86 -10.47 -8.25
N SER A 139 -16.12 -10.48 -8.69
CA SER A 139 -16.46 -10.25 -10.09
C SER A 139 -16.42 -8.76 -10.43
N TRP A 140 -15.43 -8.36 -11.24
CA TRP A 140 -15.32 -7.00 -11.75
C TRP A 140 -16.23 -6.76 -12.95
N GLU A 141 -17.14 -5.79 -12.83
CA GLU A 141 -18.08 -5.36 -13.87
C GLU A 141 -17.38 -4.69 -15.07
N THR A 142 -16.28 -3.98 -14.81
CA THR A 142 -15.50 -3.23 -15.79
C THR A 142 -14.11 -3.86 -15.97
N PRO A 143 -13.51 -3.77 -17.16
CA PRO A 143 -12.08 -4.01 -17.36
C PRO A 143 -11.22 -3.16 -16.42
N ILE A 144 -10.13 -3.75 -15.93
CA ILE A 144 -9.17 -3.07 -15.06
C ILE A 144 -7.94 -2.72 -15.88
N ARG A 145 -7.56 -1.44 -15.90
CA ARG A 145 -6.18 -1.03 -16.15
C ARG A 145 -5.47 -0.98 -14.80
N PHE A 146 -4.67 -1.99 -14.50
CA PHE A 146 -3.91 -2.05 -13.26
C PHE A 146 -2.53 -1.45 -13.47
N VAL A 147 -2.20 -0.39 -12.73
CA VAL A 147 -0.93 0.33 -12.81
C VAL A 147 -0.13 0.08 -11.55
N ILE A 148 0.98 -0.64 -11.68
CA ILE A 148 1.97 -0.83 -10.62
C ILE A 148 2.83 0.43 -10.56
N TRP A 149 2.72 1.20 -9.47
CA TRP A 149 3.59 2.34 -9.23
C TRP A 149 4.83 1.93 -8.46
N SER A 150 6.00 2.18 -9.05
CA SER A 150 7.30 1.78 -8.53
C SER A 150 8.17 2.98 -8.23
N TRP A 151 8.42 3.20 -6.94
CA TRP A 151 9.17 4.35 -6.42
C TRP A 151 10.48 3.88 -5.75
N PRO A 152 11.50 4.76 -5.59
CA PRO A 152 12.83 4.37 -5.10
C PRO A 152 12.81 4.05 -3.60
N SER A 153 12.26 2.87 -3.26
CA SER A 153 12.00 2.39 -1.91
C SER A 153 13.02 1.37 -1.41
N ASP A 154 14.07 1.06 -2.18
CA ASP A 154 15.14 0.12 -1.81
C ASP A 154 15.71 0.41 -0.43
N ARG A 155 16.08 -0.65 0.30
CA ARG A 155 16.58 -0.56 1.67
C ARG A 155 17.84 0.31 1.73
N ILE A 156 17.81 1.33 2.59
CA ILE A 156 18.98 2.12 2.97
C ILE A 156 19.52 1.61 4.32
N CYS A 157 20.84 1.64 4.50
CA CYS A 157 21.47 1.28 5.77
C CYS A 157 21.02 2.22 6.91
N GLY A 158 20.67 1.62 8.04
CA GLY A 158 20.15 2.31 9.24
C GLY A 158 18.64 2.55 9.19
N GLN A 159 17.88 1.91 10.08
CA GLN A 159 16.41 1.91 10.03
C GLN A 159 15.79 3.31 10.08
N LEU A 160 16.23 4.16 11.01
CA LEU A 160 15.68 5.51 11.15
C LEU A 160 16.09 6.43 9.99
N ARG A 161 17.31 6.25 9.47
CA ARG A 161 17.79 6.98 8.28
C ARG A 161 16.95 6.58 7.06
N ASP A 162 16.78 5.29 6.84
CA ASP A 162 15.93 4.72 5.80
C ASP A 162 14.52 5.32 5.85
N PHE A 163 13.85 5.25 7.00
CA PHE A 163 12.53 5.84 7.21
C PHE A 163 12.46 7.33 6.87
N ARG A 164 13.41 8.13 7.36
CA ARG A 164 13.42 9.59 7.12
C ARG A 164 13.68 9.96 5.67
N VAL A 165 14.65 9.29 5.02
CA VAL A 165 14.94 9.53 3.61
C VAL A 165 13.72 9.17 2.75
N LYS A 166 13.07 8.04 3.04
CA LYS A 166 11.86 7.66 2.30
C LYS A 166 10.69 8.60 2.53
N ALA A 167 10.49 9.08 3.76
CA ALA A 167 9.45 10.07 4.06
C ALA A 167 9.60 11.39 3.27
N VAL A 168 10.83 11.79 2.93
CA VAL A 168 11.07 12.94 2.04
C VAL A 168 10.81 12.55 0.58
N ARG A 169 11.30 11.38 0.13
CA ARG A 169 11.09 10.89 -1.24
C ARG A 169 9.60 10.75 -1.59
N THR A 170 8.76 10.35 -0.64
CA THR A 170 7.31 10.24 -0.89
C THR A 170 6.67 11.58 -1.23
N ASP A 171 7.19 12.71 -0.73
CA ASP A 171 6.68 14.04 -1.08
C ASP A 171 7.06 14.41 -2.53
N VAL A 172 8.12 13.81 -3.08
CA VAL A 172 8.56 13.98 -4.47
C VAL A 172 7.76 13.08 -5.40
N ASP A 173 7.58 11.81 -5.04
CA ASP A 173 6.70 10.89 -5.78
C ASP A 173 5.25 11.40 -5.83
N ALA A 174 4.79 12.09 -4.79
CA ALA A 174 3.50 12.75 -4.78
C ALA A 174 3.37 13.80 -5.91
N LEU A 175 4.43 14.55 -6.22
CA LEU A 175 4.44 15.51 -7.32
C LEU A 175 4.27 14.81 -8.67
N PHE A 176 4.97 13.68 -8.88
CA PHE A 176 4.84 12.90 -10.10
C PHE A 176 3.45 12.30 -10.26
N LEU A 177 2.88 11.74 -9.19
CA LEU A 177 1.51 11.25 -9.20
C LEU A 177 0.52 12.36 -9.55
N ALA A 178 0.68 13.55 -8.97
CA ALA A 178 -0.18 14.70 -9.27
C ALA A 178 -0.10 15.10 -10.76
N GLY A 179 1.09 15.07 -11.35
CA GLY A 179 1.32 15.30 -12.77
C GLY A 179 0.70 14.24 -13.69
N VAL A 180 0.63 12.98 -13.26
CA VAL A 180 -0.05 11.89 -13.98
C VAL A 180 -1.56 12.08 -13.91
N LEU A 181 -2.12 12.25 -12.71
CA LEU A 181 -3.56 12.38 -12.50
C LEU A 181 -4.14 13.62 -13.19
N SER A 182 -3.40 14.73 -13.26
CA SER A 182 -3.85 15.96 -13.92
C SER A 182 -4.02 15.81 -15.43
N ARG A 183 -3.41 14.79 -16.04
CA ARG A 183 -3.48 14.49 -17.47
C ARG A 183 -4.46 13.39 -17.82
N MET A 184 -4.94 12.64 -16.83
CA MET A 184 -5.95 11.61 -17.08
C MET A 184 -7.30 12.24 -17.47
N PRO A 185 -8.00 11.68 -18.48
CA PRO A 185 -9.33 12.12 -18.88
C PRO A 185 -10.32 12.03 -17.73
N ARG A 186 -11.06 13.11 -17.50
CA ARG A 186 -12.02 13.28 -16.38
C ARG A 186 -13.12 12.22 -16.29
N ARG A 187 -13.41 11.54 -17.39
CA ARG A 187 -14.47 10.52 -17.48
C ARG A 187 -13.98 9.12 -17.09
N VAL A 188 -12.67 8.92 -16.98
CA VAL A 188 -12.07 7.62 -16.63
C VAL A 188 -12.21 7.41 -15.12
N PRO A 189 -12.88 6.34 -14.67
CA PRO A 189 -12.91 6.00 -13.25
C PRO A 189 -11.51 5.68 -12.72
N VAL A 190 -11.10 6.34 -11.64
CA VAL A 190 -9.80 6.13 -10.98
C VAL A 190 -9.99 5.52 -9.60
N SER A 191 -9.22 4.47 -9.33
CA SER A 191 -9.12 3.82 -8.03
C SER A 191 -7.66 3.73 -7.61
N ILE A 192 -7.39 3.83 -6.31
CA ILE A 192 -6.03 3.77 -5.77
C ILE A 192 -5.98 2.84 -4.56
N LEU A 193 -5.02 1.92 -4.57
CA LEU A 193 -4.72 0.99 -3.50
C LEU A 193 -3.29 1.25 -3.01
N ALA A 194 -3.14 1.70 -1.77
CA ALA A 194 -1.87 2.22 -1.28
C ALA A 194 -1.46 1.60 0.05
N TYR A 195 -0.26 1.00 0.05
CA TYR A 195 0.33 0.35 1.21
C TYR A 195 1.38 1.22 1.90
N SER A 196 1.35 1.34 3.22
CA SER A 196 2.45 1.95 4.00
C SER A 196 2.85 3.33 3.48
N PHE A 197 4.12 3.58 3.11
CA PHE A 197 4.55 4.87 2.53
C PHE A 197 3.87 5.19 1.18
N GLY A 198 3.37 4.20 0.45
CA GLY A 198 2.51 4.43 -0.70
C GLY A 198 1.29 5.28 -0.36
N ALA A 199 0.74 5.15 0.86
CA ALA A 199 -0.35 6.01 1.33
C ALA A 199 0.07 7.48 1.36
N ARG A 200 1.31 7.78 1.80
CA ARG A 200 1.84 9.15 1.88
C ARG A 200 2.05 9.78 0.49
N ILE A 201 2.47 8.97 -0.49
CA ILE A 201 2.57 9.38 -1.91
C ILE A 201 1.18 9.76 -2.42
N VAL A 202 0.20 8.87 -2.21
CA VAL A 202 -1.16 9.03 -2.73
C VAL A 202 -1.87 10.23 -2.12
N THR A 203 -1.85 10.37 -0.80
CA THR A 203 -2.47 11.53 -0.14
C THR A 203 -1.75 12.83 -0.51
N GLY A 204 -0.44 12.81 -0.73
CA GLY A 204 0.30 13.96 -1.24
C GLY A 204 -0.07 14.34 -2.68
N GLY A 205 -0.15 13.36 -3.57
CA GLY A 205 -0.52 13.59 -4.98
C GLY A 205 -1.94 14.13 -5.11
N LEU A 206 -2.88 13.56 -4.36
CA LEU A 206 -4.27 14.04 -4.31
C LEU A 206 -4.38 15.43 -3.66
N HIS A 207 -3.52 15.75 -2.69
CA HIS A 207 -3.47 17.09 -2.12
C HIS A 207 -3.10 18.13 -3.19
N LEU A 208 -2.10 17.83 -4.02
CA LEU A 208 -1.67 18.70 -5.12
C LEU A 208 -2.76 18.83 -6.21
N THR A 209 -3.42 17.73 -6.60
CA THR A 209 -4.53 17.80 -7.57
C THR A 209 -5.75 18.55 -7.01
N GLY A 210 -5.94 18.55 -5.69
CA GLY A 210 -6.90 19.39 -4.99
C GLY A 210 -6.50 20.87 -4.84
N GLY A 211 -5.46 21.32 -5.55
CA GLY A 211 -4.95 22.70 -5.50
C GLY A 211 -4.08 23.02 -4.28
N GLY A 212 -3.62 21.99 -3.56
CA GLY A 212 -2.67 22.11 -2.48
C GLY A 212 -1.24 22.39 -2.93
N GLU A 213 -0.32 22.42 -1.97
CA GLU A 213 1.10 22.74 -2.18
C GLU A 213 1.98 21.75 -1.43
N LEU A 214 3.01 21.23 -2.10
CA LEU A 214 4.06 20.41 -1.48
C LEU A 214 5.41 20.84 -2.02
N LEU A 215 6.41 20.93 -1.14
CA LEU A 215 7.78 21.32 -1.49
C LEU A 215 7.87 22.66 -2.26
N GLY A 216 6.99 23.62 -1.95
CA GLY A 216 6.93 24.91 -2.65
C GLY A 216 6.33 24.84 -4.06
N LYS A 217 5.77 23.69 -4.45
CA LYS A 217 5.20 23.43 -5.78
C LYS A 217 3.69 23.27 -5.70
N LYS A 218 3.01 23.86 -6.68
CA LYS A 218 1.58 23.66 -6.96
C LYS A 218 1.43 23.15 -8.38
N LEU A 219 0.33 22.46 -8.65
CA LEU A 219 -0.08 22.26 -10.03
C LEU A 219 -0.53 23.61 -10.62
N GLY A 220 0.06 24.03 -11.74
CA GLY A 220 -0.43 25.17 -12.50
C GLY A 220 -1.78 24.82 -13.12
N HIS A 221 -2.88 25.24 -12.50
CA HIS A 221 -4.23 24.99 -13.02
C HIS A 221 -4.79 26.24 -13.71
N GLU A 222 -5.33 26.08 -14.92
CA GLU A 222 -6.35 26.98 -15.49
C GLU A 222 -7.76 26.71 -14.92
N ASN A 223 -7.95 25.63 -14.12
CA ASN A 223 -9.22 25.38 -13.43
C ASN A 223 -9.05 24.54 -12.16
N PRO A 224 -8.84 25.16 -10.98
CA PRO A 224 -8.94 24.48 -9.69
C PRO A 224 -10.42 24.19 -9.40
N GLY A 225 -10.86 22.95 -9.59
CA GLY A 225 -12.25 22.57 -9.27
C GLY A 225 -12.83 21.36 -10.00
N SER A 226 -12.12 20.74 -10.94
CA SER A 226 -12.64 19.55 -11.60
C SER A 226 -12.37 18.29 -10.77
N ILE A 227 -13.40 17.84 -10.07
CA ILE A 227 -13.43 16.62 -9.28
C ILE A 227 -13.13 15.44 -10.22
N HIS A 228 -11.94 14.86 -10.12
CA HIS A 228 -11.71 13.46 -10.48
C HIS A 228 -12.13 12.65 -9.26
N PRO A 229 -13.30 12.01 -9.23
CA PRO A 229 -13.70 11.27 -8.04
C PRO A 229 -12.82 10.03 -7.93
N VAL A 230 -11.86 10.03 -7.00
CA VAL A 230 -10.95 8.90 -6.78
C VAL A 230 -11.46 8.04 -5.64
N ARG A 231 -11.56 6.73 -5.86
CA ARG A 231 -11.81 5.76 -4.79
C ARG A 231 -10.49 5.29 -4.21
N THR A 232 -10.28 5.51 -2.92
CA THR A 232 -8.99 5.27 -2.29
C THR A 232 -9.09 4.23 -1.19
N VAL A 233 -8.19 3.25 -1.20
CA VAL A 233 -7.94 2.33 -0.09
C VAL A 233 -6.52 2.57 0.42
N LEU A 234 -6.40 2.96 1.69
CA LEU A 234 -5.14 3.07 2.39
C LEU A 234 -5.05 1.95 3.42
N PHE A 235 -3.98 1.17 3.41
CA PHE A 235 -3.80 0.09 4.38
C PHE A 235 -2.38 0.10 4.95
N ALA A 236 -2.30 -0.06 6.28
CA ALA A 236 -1.07 0.14 7.05
C ALA A 236 -0.37 1.48 6.74
N GLY A 237 -1.12 2.55 6.43
CA GLY A 237 -0.57 3.81 5.91
C GLY A 237 0.50 4.46 6.81
N ALA A 238 1.72 4.61 6.29
CA ALA A 238 2.83 5.32 6.94
C ALA A 238 2.79 6.81 6.56
N VAL A 239 1.67 7.43 6.90
CA VAL A 239 1.39 8.86 6.78
C VAL A 239 0.89 9.35 8.13
N HIS A 240 1.08 10.62 8.43
CA HIS A 240 0.57 11.19 9.68
C HIS A 240 -0.96 11.11 9.69
N GLN A 241 -1.52 10.68 10.83
CA GLN A 241 -2.96 10.58 11.03
C GLN A 241 -3.70 11.91 10.77
N ASP A 242 -3.11 13.03 11.19
CA ASP A 242 -3.72 14.36 11.15
C ASP A 242 -3.56 15.09 9.81
N TRP A 243 -2.78 14.56 8.87
CA TRP A 243 -2.54 15.24 7.61
C TRP A 243 -3.76 15.35 6.71
N LEU A 244 -4.75 14.45 6.87
CA LEU A 244 -6.03 14.49 6.17
C LEU A 244 -7.11 15.27 6.93
N TYR A 245 -6.82 15.78 8.12
CA TYR A 245 -7.78 16.58 8.87
C TYR A 245 -7.93 17.99 8.28
N SER A 246 -9.00 18.69 8.66
CA SER A 246 -9.13 20.12 8.35
C SER A 246 -7.90 20.90 8.87
N GLY A 247 -7.25 21.68 7.99
CA GLY A 247 -6.00 22.38 8.28
C GLY A 247 -4.73 21.51 8.24
N GLY A 248 -4.86 20.19 8.04
CA GLY A 248 -3.72 19.27 7.93
C GLY A 248 -2.89 19.48 6.66
N LYS A 249 -1.63 19.04 6.70
CA LYS A 249 -0.64 19.21 5.60
C LYS A 249 -1.16 18.75 4.24
N GLN A 250 -1.94 17.67 4.20
CA GLN A 250 -2.47 17.08 2.97
C GLN A 250 -4.01 17.16 2.88
N SER A 251 -4.62 18.10 3.61
CA SER A 251 -6.08 18.27 3.74
C SER A 251 -6.84 18.34 2.41
N ARG A 252 -6.27 19.00 1.39
CA ARG A 252 -6.87 19.08 0.04
C ARG A 252 -7.05 17.73 -0.65
N ALA A 253 -6.38 16.66 -0.21
CA ALA A 253 -6.55 15.33 -0.78
C ALA A 253 -8.00 14.83 -0.70
N CYS A 254 -8.70 15.15 0.39
CA CYS A 254 -10.09 14.73 0.60
C CYS A 254 -11.02 15.31 -0.47
N SER A 255 -10.75 16.50 -1.01
CA SER A 255 -11.56 17.10 -2.09
C SER A 255 -11.53 16.33 -3.41
N GLN A 256 -10.58 15.40 -3.56
CA GLN A 256 -10.37 14.56 -4.74
C GLN A 256 -10.85 13.13 -4.52
N MET A 257 -11.26 12.79 -3.29
CA MET A 257 -11.73 11.45 -2.94
C MET A 257 -13.25 11.46 -2.90
N ASN A 258 -13.90 10.52 -3.58
CA ASN A 258 -15.34 10.27 -3.34
C ASN A 258 -15.56 9.19 -2.27
N LYS A 259 -14.62 8.26 -2.16
CA LYS A 259 -14.64 7.17 -1.20
C LYS A 259 -13.24 6.95 -0.62
N LEU A 260 -13.15 6.80 0.70
CA LEU A 260 -11.92 6.47 1.42
C LEU A 260 -12.14 5.28 2.38
N LEU A 261 -11.39 4.20 2.18
CA LEU A 261 -11.28 3.09 3.12
C LEU A 261 -9.90 3.12 3.79
N VAL A 262 -9.87 3.12 5.12
CA VAL A 262 -8.63 2.97 5.90
C VAL A 262 -8.64 1.62 6.63
N LEU A 263 -7.69 0.74 6.30
CA LEU A 263 -7.42 -0.49 7.05
C LEU A 263 -6.19 -0.26 7.93
N TYR A 264 -6.42 -0.02 9.21
CA TYR A 264 -5.34 0.22 10.19
C TYR A 264 -5.15 -1.01 11.08
N ASN A 265 -3.97 -1.15 11.68
CA ASN A 265 -3.63 -2.24 12.59
C ASN A 265 -3.05 -1.64 13.86
N SER A 266 -3.84 -1.63 14.94
CA SER A 266 -3.41 -1.05 16.22
C SER A 266 -2.35 -1.88 16.95
N LEU A 267 -2.02 -3.06 16.43
CA LEU A 267 -0.99 -3.95 16.97
C LEU A 267 0.32 -3.90 16.16
N ASP A 268 0.39 -3.07 15.12
CA ASP A 268 1.57 -2.96 14.27
C ASP A 268 2.75 -2.32 15.01
N PRO A 269 3.80 -3.10 15.36
CA PRO A 269 4.93 -2.56 16.10
C PRO A 269 5.74 -1.58 15.25
N LEU A 270 5.82 -1.73 13.93
CA LEU A 270 6.61 -0.83 13.10
C LEU A 270 5.96 0.55 13.03
N LEU A 271 4.64 0.60 12.85
CA LEU A 271 3.91 1.87 12.80
C LEU A 271 3.74 2.51 14.19
N MET A 272 3.76 1.73 15.28
CA MET A 272 3.88 2.30 16.64
C MET A 272 5.15 3.15 16.80
N HIS A 273 6.25 2.76 16.15
CA HIS A 273 7.52 3.50 16.16
C HIS A 273 7.54 4.69 15.18
N TYR A 274 6.48 4.92 14.41
CA TYR A 274 6.39 6.06 13.47
C TYR A 274 6.59 7.41 14.16
N ARG A 275 6.25 7.53 15.44
CA ARG A 275 6.50 8.71 16.29
C ARG A 275 7.96 9.18 16.33
N TYR A 276 8.93 8.33 15.96
CA TYR A 276 10.34 8.69 15.93
C TYR A 276 10.79 9.31 14.60
N LEU A 277 9.92 9.31 13.58
CA LEU A 277 10.19 9.91 12.29
C LEU A 277 10.56 11.39 12.46
N GLU A 278 9.76 12.11 13.24
CA GLU A 278 9.92 13.53 13.54
C GLU A 278 10.13 13.71 15.05
N LYS A 279 11.27 14.32 15.44
CA LYS A 279 11.69 14.38 16.85
C LYS A 279 10.72 15.15 17.75
N ASN A 280 10.10 16.21 17.22
CA ASN A 280 9.38 17.20 18.03
C ASN A 280 7.85 17.00 17.99
N SER A 281 7.30 16.58 16.85
CA SER A 281 5.85 16.42 16.65
C SER A 281 5.33 15.06 17.13
N ARG A 282 6.18 14.01 17.17
CA ARG A 282 5.84 12.64 17.60
C ARG A 282 4.51 12.11 17.02
N PRO A 283 4.38 12.12 15.69
CA PRO A 283 3.11 11.84 15.03
C PRO A 283 2.68 10.37 15.19
N ALA A 284 1.36 10.15 15.23
CA ALA A 284 0.80 8.83 15.03
C ALA A 284 0.71 8.51 13.53
N ALA A 285 1.03 7.27 13.15
CA ALA A 285 0.76 6.78 11.81
C ALA A 285 -0.74 6.50 11.63
N LEU A 286 -1.29 6.92 10.49
CA LEU A 286 -2.66 6.58 10.07
C LEU A 286 -2.91 5.08 10.11
N GLY A 287 -1.95 4.28 9.65
CA GLY A 287 -2.04 2.82 9.63
C GLY A 287 -1.97 2.16 11.00
N PHE A 288 -1.63 2.89 12.07
CA PHE A 288 -1.64 2.40 13.45
C PHE A 288 -2.86 2.90 14.22
N ALA A 289 -3.18 4.19 14.09
CA ALA A 289 -4.20 4.85 14.91
C ALA A 289 -5.58 4.98 14.23
N GLY A 290 -5.66 4.79 12.91
CA GLY A 290 -6.86 5.15 12.13
C GLY A 290 -7.04 6.67 12.05
N LEU A 291 -8.24 7.11 11.69
CA LEU A 291 -8.66 8.52 11.72
C LEU A 291 -9.67 8.75 12.84
N GLU A 292 -9.67 9.94 13.42
CA GLU A 292 -10.76 10.38 14.29
C GLU A 292 -12.02 10.68 13.46
N GLN A 293 -13.18 10.24 13.97
CA GLN A 293 -14.46 10.47 13.33
C GLN A 293 -14.77 11.99 13.27
N GLY A 294 -15.28 12.45 12.13
CA GLY A 294 -15.65 13.87 11.94
C GLY A 294 -14.47 14.83 11.75
N ARG A 295 -13.22 14.34 11.71
CA ARG A 295 -12.03 15.21 11.57
C ARG A 295 -11.51 15.37 10.14
N LEU A 296 -11.95 14.52 9.20
CA LEU A 296 -11.58 14.62 7.78
C LEU A 296 -11.79 16.05 7.24
N ALA A 297 -10.88 16.51 6.38
CA ALA A 297 -10.95 17.86 5.82
C ALA A 297 -12.21 18.09 4.98
N ASP A 298 -12.71 17.05 4.31
CA ASP A 298 -13.94 17.07 3.54
C ASP A 298 -14.88 15.98 4.07
N GLN A 299 -16.03 16.41 4.60
CA GLN A 299 -17.04 15.52 5.18
C GLN A 299 -17.96 14.90 4.12
N SER A 300 -17.86 15.32 2.85
CA SER A 300 -18.61 14.72 1.73
C SER A 300 -18.03 13.37 1.28
N VAL A 301 -16.78 13.06 1.67
CA VAL A 301 -16.13 11.78 1.37
C VAL A 301 -16.88 10.65 2.08
N VAL A 302 -17.30 9.63 1.32
CA VAL A 302 -17.83 8.40 1.92
C VAL A 302 -16.67 7.68 2.60
N PHE A 303 -16.59 7.78 3.92
CA PHE A 303 -15.46 7.29 4.70
C PHE A 303 -15.80 6.04 5.50
N HIS A 304 -14.94 5.03 5.39
CA HIS A 304 -14.96 3.85 6.24
C HIS A 304 -13.55 3.56 6.76
N GLN A 305 -13.47 3.03 7.98
CA GLN A 305 -12.22 2.48 8.50
C GLN A 305 -12.47 1.23 9.30
N ARG A 306 -11.44 0.39 9.40
CA ARG A 306 -11.49 -0.86 10.15
C ARG A 306 -10.12 -1.13 10.76
N ASP A 307 -10.12 -1.48 12.03
CA ASP A 307 -8.96 -2.11 12.66
C ASP A 307 -8.90 -3.58 12.24
N VAL A 308 -7.78 -3.99 11.65
CA VAL A 308 -7.58 -5.34 11.13
C VAL A 308 -6.59 -6.16 11.98
N ARG A 309 -6.39 -5.77 13.25
CA ARG A 309 -5.49 -6.45 14.18
C ARG A 309 -5.75 -7.96 14.31
N ASP A 310 -7.01 -8.40 14.23
CA ASP A 310 -7.36 -9.81 14.40
C ASP A 310 -7.02 -10.65 13.16
N GLN A 311 -7.00 -10.03 11.98
CA GLN A 311 -6.64 -10.66 10.71
C GLN A 311 -5.13 -10.63 10.45
N VAL A 312 -4.45 -9.57 10.89
CA VAL A 312 -3.05 -9.28 10.52
C VAL A 312 -2.06 -9.52 11.68
N GLY A 313 -2.53 -9.46 12.93
CA GLY A 313 -1.70 -9.61 14.13
C GLY A 313 -0.64 -8.51 14.26
N LEU A 314 0.56 -8.87 14.72
CA LEU A 314 1.70 -7.94 14.90
C LEU A 314 2.44 -7.60 13.59
N SER A 315 1.87 -7.90 12.42
CA SER A 315 2.58 -7.82 11.14
C SER A 315 2.41 -6.47 10.44
N HIS A 316 3.54 -5.92 9.96
CA HIS A 316 3.58 -4.88 8.91
C HIS A 316 3.99 -5.47 7.56
N SER A 317 3.53 -6.68 7.24
CA SER A 317 3.76 -7.29 5.92
C SER A 317 2.48 -7.20 5.10
N GLU A 318 2.58 -6.64 3.90
CA GLU A 318 1.49 -6.58 2.93
C GLU A 318 0.89 -7.95 2.67
N SER A 319 1.73 -8.98 2.55
CA SER A 319 1.29 -10.37 2.34
C SER A 319 0.27 -10.85 3.39
N ARG A 320 0.32 -10.35 4.63
CA ARG A 320 -0.64 -10.71 5.68
C ARG A 320 -2.00 -10.06 5.49
N TYR A 321 -2.07 -8.86 4.92
CA TYR A 321 -3.35 -8.25 4.55
C TYR A 321 -4.01 -9.05 3.42
N PHE A 322 -3.21 -9.50 2.46
CA PHE A 322 -3.70 -10.25 1.31
C PHE A 322 -3.91 -11.75 1.55
N ALA A 323 -3.36 -12.30 2.64
CA ALA A 323 -3.70 -13.65 3.10
C ALA A 323 -5.15 -13.75 3.63
N SER A 324 -5.77 -12.61 3.98
CA SER A 324 -7.18 -12.58 4.41
C SER A 324 -8.11 -12.32 3.22
N ILE A 325 -8.76 -13.37 2.74
CA ILE A 325 -9.76 -13.27 1.66
C ILE A 325 -10.88 -12.27 1.97
N GLU A 326 -11.22 -12.11 3.26
CA GLU A 326 -12.21 -11.13 3.70
C GLU A 326 -11.74 -9.70 3.42
N LEU A 327 -10.49 -9.38 3.77
CA LEU A 327 -9.91 -8.06 3.54
C LEU A 327 -9.74 -7.77 2.05
N VAL A 328 -9.24 -8.75 1.27
CA VAL A 328 -9.09 -8.59 -0.18
C VAL A 328 -10.45 -8.36 -0.85
N ARG A 329 -11.49 -9.10 -0.45
CA ARG A 329 -12.87 -8.85 -0.93
C ARG A 329 -13.37 -7.46 -0.54
N GLN A 330 -13.11 -7.01 0.68
CA GLN A 330 -13.54 -5.70 1.15
C GLN A 330 -12.88 -4.58 0.34
N LEU A 331 -11.56 -4.62 0.18
CA LEU A 331 -10.84 -3.59 -0.59
C LEU A 331 -11.22 -3.63 -2.08
N SER A 332 -11.37 -4.82 -2.69
CA SER A 332 -11.72 -4.90 -4.11
C SER A 332 -13.09 -4.30 -4.39
N ARG A 333 -14.09 -4.57 -3.53
CA ARG A 333 -15.43 -3.96 -3.65
C ARG A 333 -15.38 -2.45 -3.52
N TYR A 334 -14.47 -1.95 -2.68
CA TYR A 334 -14.29 -0.52 -2.49
C TYR A 334 -13.73 0.15 -3.74
N LEU A 335 -12.76 -0.50 -4.39
CA LEU A 335 -12.08 -0.03 -5.60
C LEU A 335 -12.92 -0.18 -6.87
N GLN A 336 -13.92 -1.05 -6.88
CA GLN A 336 -14.75 -1.32 -8.07
C GLN A 336 -15.71 -0.18 -8.40
N TRP A 337 -15.70 0.28 -9.65
CA TRP A 337 -16.75 1.15 -10.19
C TRP A 337 -17.85 0.31 -10.81
N LYS A 338 -19.10 0.77 -10.67
CA LYS A 338 -20.23 0.17 -11.38
C LYS A 338 -20.28 0.74 -12.79
N LYS A 339 -20.78 -0.03 -13.75
CA LYS A 339 -21.07 0.52 -15.09
C LYS A 339 -22.05 1.68 -14.96
N THR A 340 -21.68 2.84 -15.49
CA THR A 340 -22.63 3.93 -15.69
C THR A 340 -23.68 3.44 -16.70
N GLN A 341 -24.96 3.48 -16.31
CA GLN A 341 -26.07 3.09 -17.19
C GLN A 341 -26.21 4.05 -18.37
#